data_AF-A0A1Y1XPT6-F1
#
_entry.id   AF-A0A1Y1XPT6-F1
#
_cell.length_a   1.000
_cell.length_b   1.000
_cell.length_c   1.000
_cell.angle_alpha   90.00
_cell.angle_beta   90.00
_cell.angle_gamma   90.00
#
_symmetry.space_group_name_H-M   'P 1'
#
loop_
_entity.id
_entity.type
_entity.pdbx_description
1 polymer ?
#
loop_
_entity_poly.entity_id
_entity_poly.type
_entity_poly.pdbx_seq_one_letter_code
_entity_poly.pdbx_strand_id
1 'polypeptide(L)'
;MSLSSRNQTPDMDVADGTEENLPGIIQPESKKEKLHREILERITRLNEEFELRKSKLFREKSDGLSRELKQIYHETHPEFKASLEELVSQRDESLYATKLYREYLTTHVERIYEAEVQKAEEEYEREKQGIKEKLLATIEEKKSKLKEDKDSSQIINEYAIESPSRSHSTRKLRKRNMEHTEVKPTKRRNLSGPAISIALKEEEIREDMTMLRGESSSSDDEPSHKAHDIPHGQSLH
;
A
#
# COMPACT_ATOMS: atom_id res chain seq x y z
N MET A 1 -32.01 -32.50 33.60
CA MET A 1 -33.14 -32.62 32.67
C MET A 1 -33.48 -34.10 32.55
N SER A 2 -34.72 -34.43 32.88
CA SER A 2 -35.30 -35.77 32.93
C SER A 2 -35.57 -36.28 31.51
N LEU A 3 -35.23 -37.53 31.21
CA LEU A 3 -35.83 -38.28 30.10
C LEU A 3 -36.14 -39.70 30.56
N SER A 4 -37.35 -39.86 31.09
CA SER A 4 -38.02 -41.12 31.35
C SER A 4 -39.30 -41.14 30.52
N SER A 5 -39.31 -41.92 29.45
CA SER A 5 -40.50 -42.35 28.69
C SER A 5 -40.17 -43.71 28.08
N ARG A 6 -40.45 -44.84 28.74
CA ARG A 6 -41.72 -45.59 28.75
C ARG A 6 -42.24 -45.88 27.34
N ASN A 7 -41.71 -46.94 26.74
CA ASN A 7 -42.44 -47.71 25.72
C ASN A 7 -43.07 -48.92 26.40
N GLN A 8 -44.39 -48.98 26.28
CA GLN A 8 -45.29 -49.94 26.87
C GLN A 8 -45.69 -50.92 25.77
N THR A 9 -45.32 -52.20 25.90
CA THR A 9 -45.81 -53.28 25.05
C THR A 9 -46.97 -53.99 25.75
N PRO A 10 -48.08 -54.30 25.06
CA PRO A 10 -49.23 -54.96 25.66
C PRO A 10 -49.00 -56.46 25.83
N ASP A 11 -49.54 -57.01 26.91
CA ASP A 11 -49.70 -58.43 27.20
C ASP A 11 -50.40 -59.15 26.02
N MET A 12 -49.77 -60.20 25.54
CA MET A 12 -50.39 -61.24 24.71
C MET A 12 -50.23 -62.55 25.47
N ASP A 13 -51.31 -62.97 26.12
CA ASP A 13 -51.47 -64.31 26.67
C ASP A 13 -51.28 -65.35 25.55
N VAL A 14 -50.16 -66.07 25.59
CA VAL A 14 -49.93 -67.27 24.79
C VAL A 14 -49.95 -68.47 25.72
N ALA A 15 -50.86 -69.38 25.39
CA ALA A 15 -51.25 -70.56 26.12
C ALA A 15 -50.09 -71.41 26.65
N ASP A 16 -50.29 -71.87 27.88
CA ASP A 16 -49.65 -72.99 28.54
C ASP A 16 -49.66 -74.23 27.62
N GLY A 17 -48.50 -74.53 27.07
CA GLY A 17 -48.18 -75.78 26.41
C GLY A 17 -46.91 -76.32 27.06
N THR A 18 -47.08 -77.26 27.98
CA THR A 18 -46.03 -78.11 28.54
C THR A 18 -45.18 -78.71 27.41
N GLU A 19 -44.03 -78.09 27.11
CA GLU A 19 -42.96 -78.75 26.36
C GLU A 19 -42.21 -79.66 27.32
N GLU A 20 -42.51 -80.95 27.21
CA GLU A 20 -41.75 -82.03 27.78
C GLU A 20 -40.25 -81.84 27.48
N ASN A 21 -39.46 -81.79 28.55
CA ASN A 21 -38.02 -81.92 28.51
C ASN A 21 -37.67 -83.33 28.00
N LEU A 22 -37.61 -83.47 26.68
CA LEU A 22 -37.11 -84.64 25.98
C LEU A 22 -35.57 -84.58 25.99
N PRO A 23 -34.86 -85.62 26.48
CA PRO A 23 -33.42 -85.66 26.44
C PRO A 23 -32.96 -85.66 24.98
N GLY A 24 -32.37 -84.54 24.56
CA GLY A 24 -31.82 -84.34 23.23
C GLY A 24 -30.89 -85.49 22.85
N ILE A 25 -31.33 -86.28 21.87
CA ILE A 25 -30.53 -87.26 21.16
C ILE A 25 -29.30 -86.52 20.62
N ILE A 26 -28.12 -86.84 21.15
CA ILE A 26 -26.83 -86.41 20.58
C ILE A 26 -26.70 -87.13 19.23
N GLN A 27 -27.22 -86.51 18.18
CA GLN A 27 -26.94 -86.94 16.82
C GLN A 27 -25.45 -86.67 16.53
N PRO A 28 -24.72 -87.60 15.89
CA PRO A 28 -23.32 -87.37 15.54
C PRO A 28 -23.26 -86.22 14.53
N GLU A 29 -22.75 -85.07 14.96
CA GLU A 29 -22.63 -83.87 14.13
C GLU A 29 -21.99 -84.20 12.78
N SER A 30 -22.66 -83.79 11.69
CA SER A 30 -22.11 -83.96 10.35
C SER A 30 -20.79 -83.19 10.24
N LYS A 31 -19.80 -83.74 9.52
CA LYS A 31 -18.50 -83.07 9.32
C LYS A 31 -18.66 -81.62 8.83
N LYS A 32 -19.71 -81.34 8.07
CA LYS A 32 -20.08 -80.00 7.58
C LYS A 32 -20.48 -79.05 8.72
N GLU A 33 -21.22 -79.52 9.71
CA GLU A 33 -21.66 -78.71 10.85
C GLU A 33 -20.51 -78.39 11.80
N LYS A 34 -19.58 -79.35 11.98
CA LYS A 34 -18.33 -79.13 12.73
C LYS A 34 -17.48 -78.03 12.12
N LEU A 35 -17.24 -78.12 10.81
CA LEU A 35 -16.51 -77.09 10.06
C LEU A 35 -17.23 -75.75 10.09
N HIS A 36 -18.56 -75.73 9.97
CA HIS A 36 -19.33 -74.50 10.06
C HIS A 36 -19.22 -73.84 11.44
N ARG A 37 -19.32 -74.62 12.53
CA ARG A 37 -19.10 -74.10 13.89
C ARG A 37 -17.68 -73.57 14.09
N GLU A 38 -16.66 -74.28 13.62
CA GLU A 38 -15.26 -73.84 13.73
C GLU A 38 -15.02 -72.54 12.97
N ILE A 39 -15.56 -72.41 11.76
CA ILE A 39 -15.49 -71.16 10.97
C ILE A 39 -16.21 -70.02 11.69
N LEU A 40 -17.41 -70.25 12.23
CA LEU A 40 -18.15 -69.25 12.99
C LEU A 40 -17.38 -68.81 14.22
N GLU A 41 -16.84 -69.75 15.01
CA GLU A 41 -16.02 -69.44 16.18
C GLU A 41 -14.75 -68.67 15.80
N ARG A 42 -14.15 -69.00 14.65
CA ARG A 42 -13.00 -68.23 14.15
C ARG A 42 -13.40 -66.81 13.77
N ILE A 43 -14.54 -66.62 13.12
CA ILE A 43 -15.06 -65.31 12.74
C ILE A 43 -15.43 -64.49 13.98
N THR A 44 -16.08 -65.08 14.98
CA THR A 44 -16.43 -64.36 16.22
C THR A 44 -15.18 -63.92 16.96
N ARG A 45 -14.18 -64.79 17.13
CA ARG A 45 -12.89 -64.42 17.72
C ARG A 45 -12.20 -63.29 16.94
N LEU A 46 -12.20 -63.35 15.61
CA LEU A 46 -11.64 -62.28 14.77
C LEU A 46 -12.39 -60.95 14.94
N ASN A 47 -13.72 -61.00 15.05
CA ASN A 47 -14.54 -59.82 15.26
C ASN A 47 -14.31 -59.20 16.65
N GLU A 48 -14.20 -60.04 17.68
CA GLU A 48 -13.85 -59.61 19.06
C GLU A 48 -12.46 -58.96 19.10
N GLU A 49 -11.46 -59.57 18.46
CA GLU A 49 -10.13 -58.98 18.34
C GLU A 49 -10.16 -57.64 17.59
N PHE A 50 -10.95 -57.54 16.52
CA PHE A 50 -11.12 -56.31 15.76
C PHE A 50 -11.74 -55.20 16.61
N GLU A 51 -12.85 -55.47 17.30
CA GLU A 51 -13.51 -54.48 18.15
C GLU A 51 -12.65 -54.07 19.35
N LEU A 52 -11.86 -54.99 19.91
CA LEU A 52 -10.90 -54.67 20.97
C LEU A 52 -9.81 -53.73 20.45
N ARG A 53 -9.22 -54.03 19.28
CA ARG A 53 -8.19 -53.17 18.67
C ARG A 53 -8.74 -51.80 18.32
N LYS A 54 -9.94 -51.75 17.75
CA LYS A 54 -10.65 -50.52 17.39
C LYS A 54 -10.91 -49.66 18.62
N SER A 55 -11.44 -50.25 19.69
CA SER A 55 -11.69 -49.56 20.96
C SER A 55 -10.40 -49.05 21.60
N LYS A 56 -9.31 -49.83 21.54
CA LYS A 56 -7.98 -49.41 21.99
C LYS A 56 -7.47 -48.20 21.19
N LEU A 57 -7.57 -48.24 19.86
CA LEU A 57 -7.16 -47.14 18.99
C LEU A 57 -7.93 -45.85 19.28
N PHE A 58 -9.26 -45.94 19.42
CA PHE A 58 -10.09 -44.78 19.73
C PHE A 58 -9.78 -44.20 21.11
N ARG A 59 -9.56 -45.06 22.11
CA ARG A 59 -9.15 -44.61 23.45
C ARG A 59 -7.80 -43.90 23.41
N GLU A 60 -6.80 -44.48 22.75
CA GLU A 60 -5.48 -43.86 22.59
C GLU A 60 -5.55 -42.50 21.87
N LYS A 61 -6.39 -42.39 20.83
CA LYS A 61 -6.61 -41.13 20.13
C LYS A 61 -7.31 -40.09 21.03
N SER A 62 -8.32 -40.51 21.78
CA SER A 62 -9.04 -39.65 22.72
C SER A 62 -8.13 -39.16 23.86
N ASP A 63 -7.28 -40.03 24.40
CA ASP A 63 -6.29 -39.70 25.42
C ASP A 63 -5.20 -38.77 24.86
N GLY A 64 -4.79 -38.96 23.60
CA GLY A 64 -3.90 -38.06 22.88
C GLY A 64 -4.47 -36.64 22.79
N LEU A 65 -5.70 -36.52 22.27
CA LEU A 65 -6.40 -35.23 22.14
C LEU A 65 -6.63 -34.57 23.50
N SER A 66 -6.99 -35.36 24.53
CA SER A 66 -7.19 -34.84 25.88
C SER A 66 -5.91 -34.30 26.49
N ARG A 67 -4.75 -34.92 26.20
CA ARG A 67 -3.44 -34.42 26.62
C ARG A 67 -3.07 -33.14 25.88
N GLU A 68 -3.27 -33.10 24.57
CA GLU A 68 -3.00 -31.93 23.74
C GLU A 68 -3.85 -30.73 24.19
N LEU A 69 -5.15 -30.94 24.41
CA LEU A 69 -6.05 -29.91 24.94
C LEU A 69 -5.58 -29.39 26.31
N LYS A 70 -5.15 -30.28 27.21
CA LYS A 70 -4.57 -29.87 28.49
C LYS A 70 -3.29 -29.07 28.29
N GLN A 71 -2.40 -29.48 27.38
CA GLN A 71 -1.18 -28.74 27.08
C GLN A 71 -1.48 -27.35 26.52
N ILE A 72 -2.48 -27.21 25.65
CA ILE A 72 -2.90 -25.90 25.13
C ILE A 72 -3.48 -25.05 26.26
N TYR A 73 -4.34 -25.61 27.13
CA TYR A 73 -4.92 -24.88 28.27
C TYR A 73 -3.87 -24.37 29.26
N HIS A 74 -2.79 -25.14 29.45
CA HIS A 74 -1.64 -24.73 30.30
C HIS A 74 -0.56 -24.01 29.48
N GLU A 75 -0.87 -23.56 28.26
CA GLU A 75 0.01 -22.86 27.34
C GLU A 75 1.37 -23.55 27.13
N THR A 76 1.44 -24.87 27.31
CA THR A 76 2.66 -25.69 27.23
C THR A 76 2.80 -26.41 25.89
N HIS A 77 1.77 -26.32 25.03
CA HIS A 77 1.80 -26.96 23.71
C HIS A 77 2.88 -26.34 22.81
N PRO A 78 3.83 -27.14 22.27
CA PRO A 78 5.04 -26.63 21.62
C PRO A 78 4.73 -25.87 20.32
N GLU A 79 3.82 -26.38 19.48
CA GLU A 79 3.45 -25.70 18.22
C GLU A 79 2.73 -24.38 18.50
N PHE A 80 1.88 -24.36 19.53
CA PHE A 80 1.18 -23.13 19.93
C PHE A 80 2.16 -22.07 20.41
N LYS A 81 3.15 -22.45 21.23
CA LYS A 81 4.22 -21.55 21.66
C LYS A 81 5.06 -21.03 20.50
N ALA A 82 5.45 -21.91 19.58
CA ALA A 82 6.24 -21.50 18.41
C ALA A 82 5.49 -20.47 17.56
N SER A 83 4.20 -20.71 17.27
CA SER A 83 3.36 -19.73 16.55
C SER A 83 3.17 -18.43 17.34
N LEU A 84 3.07 -18.50 18.66
CA LEU A 84 2.97 -17.31 19.51
C LEU A 84 4.27 -16.49 19.49
N GLU A 85 5.43 -17.14 19.60
CA GLU A 85 6.74 -16.49 19.52
C GLU A 85 6.96 -15.82 18.16
N GLU A 86 6.59 -16.48 17.07
CA GLU A 86 6.63 -15.91 15.72
C GLU A 86 5.76 -14.65 15.63
N LEU A 87 4.52 -14.72 16.12
CA LEU A 87 3.60 -13.57 16.09
C LEU A 87 4.10 -12.41 16.96
N VAL A 88 4.71 -12.71 18.11
CA VAL A 88 5.34 -11.71 18.96
C VAL A 88 6.54 -11.07 18.26
N SER A 89 7.38 -11.84 17.59
CA SER A 89 8.52 -11.33 16.81
C SER A 89 8.04 -10.38 15.71
N GLN A 90 7.04 -10.79 14.92
CA GLN A 90 6.47 -9.97 13.85
C GLN A 90 5.88 -8.65 14.39
N ARG A 91 5.18 -8.71 15.53
CA ARG A 91 4.66 -7.51 16.20
C ARG A 91 5.81 -6.59 16.63
N ASP A 92 6.85 -7.14 17.23
CA ASP A 92 7.95 -6.35 17.78
C ASP A 92 8.78 -5.69 16.66
N GLU A 93 9.00 -6.40 15.56
CA GLU A 93 9.59 -5.85 14.34
C GLU A 93 8.74 -4.70 13.76
N SER A 94 7.42 -4.90 13.65
CA SER A 94 6.50 -3.87 13.17
C SER A 94 6.49 -2.64 14.08
N LEU A 95 6.47 -2.83 15.40
CA LEU A 95 6.55 -1.74 16.38
C LEU A 95 7.89 -1.00 16.29
N TYR A 96 8.99 -1.72 16.09
CA TYR A 96 10.31 -1.13 15.92
C TYR A 96 10.39 -0.28 14.64
N ALA A 97 9.94 -0.82 13.51
CA ALA A 97 9.89 -0.08 12.24
C ALA A 97 9.01 1.17 12.36
N THR A 98 7.84 1.05 13.00
CA THR A 98 6.93 2.19 13.22
C THR A 98 7.55 3.27 14.09
N LYS A 99 8.26 2.89 15.17
CA LYS A 99 8.98 3.84 16.04
C LYS A 99 10.06 4.58 15.28
N LEU A 100 10.88 3.85 14.51
CA LEU A 100 11.95 4.43 13.70
C LEU A 100 11.39 5.38 12.64
N TYR A 101 10.30 5.00 11.97
CA TYR A 101 9.66 5.84 10.97
C TYR A 101 9.10 7.13 11.57
N ARG A 102 8.49 7.06 12.76
CA ARG A 102 8.01 8.24 13.48
C ARG A 102 9.15 9.19 13.84
N GLU A 103 10.27 8.66 14.34
CA GLU A 103 11.45 9.46 14.66
C GLU A 103 12.03 10.11 13.39
N TYR A 104 12.17 9.34 12.31
CA TYR A 104 12.57 9.87 11.01
C TYR A 104 11.68 11.03 10.56
N LEU A 105 10.36 10.86 10.57
CA LEU A 105 9.41 11.90 10.16
C LEU A 105 9.54 13.15 11.04
N THR A 106 9.71 12.98 12.34
CA THR A 106 9.88 14.11 13.28
C THR A 106 11.14 14.90 12.91
N THR A 107 12.29 14.22 12.77
CA THR A 107 13.54 14.89 12.38
C THR A 107 13.48 15.49 10.97
N HIS A 108 12.72 14.88 10.06
CA HIS A 108 12.55 15.38 8.70
C HIS A 108 11.74 16.68 8.69
N VAL A 109 10.63 16.73 9.43
CA VAL A 109 9.81 17.93 9.56
C VAL A 109 10.59 19.05 10.25
N GLU A 110 11.36 18.75 11.29
CA GLU A 110 12.24 19.73 11.95
C GLU A 110 13.26 20.33 10.97
N ARG A 111 13.94 19.50 10.16
CA ARG A 111 14.88 19.99 9.15
C ARG A 111 14.21 20.85 8.07
N ILE A 112 13.02 20.45 7.62
CA ILE A 112 12.25 21.25 6.64
C ILE A 112 11.89 22.60 7.26
N TYR A 113 11.41 22.60 8.50
CA TYR A 113 11.06 23.83 9.21
C TYR A 113 12.26 24.76 9.34
N GLU A 114 13.41 24.25 9.80
CA GLU A 114 14.64 25.04 9.93
C GLU A 114 15.11 25.61 8.58
N ALA A 115 15.06 24.80 7.52
CA ALA A 115 15.42 25.24 6.17
C ALA A 115 14.47 26.33 5.64
N GLU A 116 13.17 26.22 5.90
CA GLU A 116 12.20 27.22 5.47
C GLU A 116 12.36 28.53 6.25
N VAL A 117 12.66 28.47 7.55
CA VAL A 117 12.99 29.65 8.36
C VAL A 117 14.23 30.36 7.80
N GLN A 118 15.32 29.63 7.56
CA GLN A 118 16.55 30.22 7.00
C GLN A 118 16.30 30.86 5.63
N LYS A 119 15.56 30.17 4.76
CA LYS A 119 15.20 30.68 3.44
C LYS A 119 14.35 31.96 3.51
N ALA A 120 13.40 32.02 4.44
CA ALA A 120 12.58 33.22 4.66
C ALA A 120 13.42 34.41 5.18
N GLU A 121 14.37 34.15 6.08
CA GLU A 121 15.31 35.18 6.57
C GLU A 121 16.24 35.68 5.46
N GLU A 122 16.78 34.78 4.65
CA GLU A 122 17.62 35.13 3.49
C GLU A 122 16.84 35.97 2.46
N GLU A 123 15.59 35.60 2.17
CA GLU A 123 14.73 36.35 1.27
C GLU A 123 14.42 37.75 1.82
N TYR A 124 14.11 37.85 3.11
CA TYR A 124 13.88 39.13 3.78
C TYR A 124 15.11 40.05 3.71
N GLU A 125 16.30 39.57 4.07
CA GLU A 125 17.51 40.39 4.03
C GLU A 125 17.90 40.75 2.58
N ARG A 126 17.71 39.83 1.63
CA ARG A 126 17.92 40.09 0.21
C ARG A 126 17.00 41.18 -0.32
N GLU A 127 15.71 41.14 0.02
CA GLU A 127 14.74 42.15 -0.43
C GLU A 127 15.02 43.51 0.19
N LYS A 128 15.30 43.55 1.49
CA LYS A 128 15.71 44.76 2.22
C LYS A 128 16.95 45.41 1.60
N GLN A 129 17.98 44.62 1.31
CA GLN A 129 19.18 45.09 0.64
C GLN A 129 18.88 45.56 -0.80
N GLY A 130 18.06 44.81 -1.53
CA GLY A 130 17.63 45.18 -2.89
C GLY A 130 16.85 46.50 -2.94
N ILE A 131 16.03 46.81 -1.93
CA ILE A 131 15.34 48.12 -1.82
C ILE A 131 16.35 49.24 -1.59
N LYS A 132 17.33 49.03 -0.70
CA LYS A 132 18.40 50.00 -0.44
C LYS A 132 19.22 50.29 -1.70
N GLU A 133 19.60 49.26 -2.44
CA GLU A 133 20.33 49.40 -3.70
C GLU A 133 19.52 50.14 -4.77
N LYS A 134 18.23 49.81 -4.93
CA LYS A 134 17.33 50.54 -5.84
C LYS A 134 17.22 52.02 -5.49
N LEU A 135 17.13 52.35 -4.20
CA LEU A 135 17.05 53.74 -3.75
C LEU A 135 18.36 54.49 -4.04
N LEU A 136 19.51 53.88 -3.75
CA LEU A 136 20.81 54.46 -4.06
C LEU A 136 20.99 54.68 -5.57
N ALA A 137 20.67 53.69 -6.39
CA ALA A 137 20.73 53.80 -7.85
C ALA A 137 19.84 54.95 -8.37
N THR A 138 18.63 55.11 -7.82
CA THR A 138 17.72 56.21 -8.19
C THR A 138 18.30 57.59 -7.82
N ILE A 139 18.98 57.70 -6.68
CA ILE A 139 19.64 58.94 -6.25
C ILE A 139 20.84 59.24 -7.14
N GLU A 140 21.65 58.24 -7.46
CA GLU A 140 22.81 58.38 -8.35
C GLU A 140 22.41 58.76 -9.77
N GLU A 141 21.36 58.14 -10.31
CA GLU A 141 20.79 58.50 -11.62
C GLU A 141 20.31 59.96 -11.64
N LYS A 142 19.57 60.39 -10.61
CA LYS A 142 19.14 61.79 -10.47
C LYS A 142 20.33 62.76 -10.38
N LYS A 143 21.36 62.40 -9.62
CA LYS A 143 22.58 63.21 -9.50
C LYS A 143 23.32 63.29 -10.84
N SER A 144 23.44 62.18 -11.56
CA SER A 144 24.05 62.13 -12.89
C SER A 144 23.27 62.99 -13.88
N LYS A 145 21.94 62.88 -13.89
CA LYS A 145 21.06 63.67 -14.76
C LYS A 145 21.15 65.18 -14.46
N LEU A 146 21.15 65.58 -13.19
CA LEU A 146 21.34 66.98 -12.82
C LEU A 146 22.72 67.52 -13.24
N LYS A 147 23.75 66.67 -13.21
CA LYS A 147 25.08 67.04 -13.70
C LYS A 147 25.07 67.21 -15.22
N GLU A 148 24.45 66.28 -15.94
CA GLU A 148 24.28 66.35 -17.40
C GLU A 148 23.46 67.58 -17.83
N ASP A 149 22.36 67.89 -17.13
CA ASP A 149 21.54 69.08 -17.36
C ASP A 149 22.32 70.38 -17.08
N LYS A 150 23.20 70.39 -16.05
CA LYS A 150 24.08 71.52 -15.77
C LYS A 150 25.15 71.70 -16.85
N ASP A 151 25.84 70.63 -17.22
CA ASP A 151 26.92 70.64 -18.20
C ASP A 151 26.36 71.03 -19.59
N SER A 152 25.18 70.51 -19.97
CA SER A 152 24.48 70.90 -21.20
C SER A 152 24.02 72.37 -21.18
N SER A 153 23.49 72.87 -20.05
CA SER A 153 23.14 74.29 -19.92
C SER A 153 24.35 75.20 -20.00
N GLN A 154 25.51 74.79 -19.48
CA GLN A 154 26.76 75.56 -19.59
C GLN A 154 27.21 75.65 -21.05
N ILE A 155 27.20 74.53 -21.79
CA ILE A 155 27.53 74.49 -23.22
C ILE A 155 26.60 75.43 -24.03
N ILE A 156 25.29 75.40 -23.76
CA ILE A 156 24.31 76.26 -24.44
C ILE A 156 24.59 77.75 -24.14
N ASN A 157 24.92 78.09 -22.89
CA ASN A 157 25.18 79.47 -22.49
C ASN A 157 26.50 79.99 -23.08
N GLU A 158 27.55 79.17 -23.10
CA GLU A 158 28.83 79.49 -23.76
C GLU A 158 28.62 79.73 -25.26
N TYR A 159 27.88 78.85 -25.94
CA TYR A 159 27.51 79.03 -27.35
C TYR A 159 26.66 80.29 -27.60
N ALA A 160 25.77 80.64 -26.67
CA ALA A 160 24.92 81.84 -26.76
C ALA A 160 25.72 83.14 -26.53
N ILE A 161 26.75 83.11 -25.69
CA ILE A 161 27.64 84.26 -25.43
C ILE A 161 28.67 84.43 -26.57
N GLU A 162 29.13 83.34 -27.18
CA GLU A 162 30.11 83.36 -28.27
C GLU A 162 29.49 83.62 -29.66
N SER A 163 28.17 83.45 -29.81
CA SER A 163 27.49 83.78 -31.07
C SER A 163 27.15 85.27 -31.16
N PRO A 164 27.78 86.06 -32.07
CA PRO A 164 27.33 87.42 -32.32
C PRO A 164 25.95 87.36 -32.99
N SER A 165 25.03 88.17 -32.46
CA SER A 165 23.75 88.55 -33.07
C SER A 165 23.74 88.41 -34.61
N ARG A 166 23.17 87.32 -35.11
CA ARG A 166 22.62 87.26 -36.46
C ARG A 166 21.21 86.72 -36.42
N SER A 167 20.29 87.69 -36.44
CA SER A 167 18.94 87.54 -36.94
C SER A 167 18.90 86.64 -38.18
N HIS A 168 18.01 85.63 -38.18
CA HIS A 168 17.28 85.26 -39.39
C HIS A 168 15.90 84.73 -38.99
N SER A 169 14.94 85.65 -38.98
CA SER A 169 13.52 85.34 -39.10
C SER A 169 13.25 84.90 -40.55
N THR A 170 12.97 83.62 -40.76
CA THR A 170 12.34 83.13 -42.00
C THR A 170 11.34 82.00 -41.72
N ARG A 171 10.08 82.43 -41.58
CA ARG A 171 8.88 81.91 -42.25
C ARG A 171 8.72 80.37 -42.44
N LYS A 172 7.90 79.81 -41.54
CA LYS A 172 6.89 78.73 -41.67
C LYS A 172 7.15 77.61 -42.70
N LEU A 173 7.37 76.39 -42.18
CA LEU A 173 6.93 75.15 -42.80
C LEU A 173 5.84 74.52 -41.93
N ARG A 174 4.57 74.56 -42.38
CA ARG A 174 3.50 73.76 -41.78
C ARG A 174 3.76 72.30 -42.14
N LYS A 175 4.25 71.51 -41.17
CA LYS A 175 4.32 70.05 -41.32
C LYS A 175 3.00 69.46 -40.81
N ARG A 176 2.42 68.64 -41.68
CA ARG A 176 1.09 68.03 -41.61
C ARG A 176 0.93 67.18 -40.34
N ASN A 177 -0.27 67.19 -39.77
CA ASN A 177 -0.76 66.13 -38.91
C ASN A 177 -0.49 64.78 -39.59
N MET A 178 0.29 63.94 -38.93
CA MET A 178 0.18 62.48 -39.04
C MET A 178 -0.18 61.98 -37.65
N GLU A 179 -1.48 62.01 -37.37
CA GLU A 179 -2.08 61.00 -36.51
C GLU A 179 -1.78 59.64 -37.14
N HIS A 180 -0.97 58.84 -36.46
CA HIS A 180 -1.09 57.39 -36.36
C HIS A 180 0.13 56.90 -35.58
N THR A 181 -0.04 56.79 -34.26
CA THR A 181 0.67 55.75 -33.52
C THR A 181 -0.38 54.94 -32.79
N GLU A 182 -0.64 53.77 -33.37
CA GLU A 182 -1.46 52.73 -32.79
C GLU A 182 -0.90 52.36 -31.41
N VAL A 183 -1.75 52.45 -30.40
CA VAL A 183 -1.51 51.90 -29.08
C VAL A 183 -1.45 50.38 -29.24
N LYS A 184 -0.25 49.81 -29.32
CA LYS A 184 -0.07 48.37 -29.10
C LYS A 184 -0.39 48.08 -27.63
N PRO A 185 -1.38 47.23 -27.30
CA PRO A 185 -1.55 46.80 -25.93
C PRO A 185 -0.37 45.89 -25.57
N THR A 186 0.51 46.40 -24.72
CA THR A 186 1.55 45.59 -24.07
C THR A 186 0.84 44.50 -23.27
N LYS A 187 0.98 43.26 -23.73
CA LYS A 187 0.64 42.06 -22.96
C LYS A 187 1.26 42.24 -21.58
N ARG A 188 0.41 42.36 -20.56
CA ARG A 188 0.83 42.27 -19.17
C ARG A 188 1.59 40.95 -19.03
N ARG A 189 2.88 41.06 -18.73
CA ARG A 189 3.71 39.94 -18.33
C ARG A 189 3.13 39.44 -17.01
N ASN A 190 2.40 38.32 -17.07
CA ASN A 190 2.06 37.56 -15.88
C ASN A 190 3.37 37.09 -15.25
N LEU A 191 3.83 37.81 -14.22
CA LEU A 191 4.81 37.31 -13.27
C LEU A 191 4.07 36.30 -12.38
N SER A 192 3.79 35.13 -12.93
CA SER A 192 3.47 33.97 -12.10
C SER A 192 4.81 33.38 -11.69
N GLY A 193 5.20 33.60 -10.43
CA GLY A 193 6.21 32.75 -9.81
C GLY A 193 5.75 31.28 -9.84
N PRO A 194 6.63 30.32 -9.54
CA PRO A 194 6.22 28.93 -9.41
C PRO A 194 5.27 28.82 -8.22
N ALA A 195 3.97 28.89 -8.50
CA ALA A 195 2.96 28.44 -7.57
C ALA A 195 3.13 26.93 -7.49
N ILE A 196 3.59 26.43 -6.35
CA ILE A 196 3.52 25.01 -6.05
C ILE A 196 2.04 24.72 -5.87
N SER A 197 1.41 24.22 -6.93
CA SER A 197 0.07 23.67 -6.86
C SER A 197 0.12 22.46 -5.94
N ILE A 198 -0.33 22.61 -4.69
CA ILE A 198 -0.61 21.51 -3.74
C ILE A 198 -1.92 20.82 -4.15
N ALA A 199 -2.16 20.69 -5.45
CA ALA A 199 -3.22 19.90 -6.02
C ALA A 199 -2.52 18.68 -6.60
N LEU A 200 -2.85 17.51 -6.07
CA LEU A 200 -2.41 16.25 -6.65
C LEU A 200 -2.75 16.25 -8.14
N LYS A 201 -1.84 15.74 -8.96
CA LYS A 201 -2.11 15.62 -10.39
C LYS A 201 -3.26 14.63 -10.57
N GLU A 202 -4.10 14.86 -11.57
CA GLU A 202 -5.21 13.95 -11.92
C GLU A 202 -4.73 12.50 -12.16
N GLU A 203 -3.47 12.33 -12.57
CA GLU A 203 -2.77 11.04 -12.65
C GLU A 203 -2.62 10.36 -11.28
N GLU A 204 -2.13 11.10 -10.28
CA GLU A 204 -1.86 10.59 -8.92
C GLU A 204 -3.18 10.26 -8.22
N ILE A 205 -4.21 11.11 -8.40
CA ILE A 205 -5.57 10.84 -7.90
C ILE A 205 -6.13 9.56 -8.53
N ARG A 206 -5.94 9.34 -9.84
CA ARG A 206 -6.41 8.12 -10.51
C ARG A 206 -5.69 6.89 -9.99
N GLU A 207 -4.38 6.95 -9.82
CA GLU A 207 -3.56 5.86 -9.31
C GLU A 207 -4.01 5.47 -7.89
N ASP A 208 -4.14 6.43 -6.98
CA ASP A 208 -4.64 6.19 -5.62
C ASP A 208 -6.06 5.64 -5.63
N MET A 209 -6.92 6.13 -6.52
CA MET A 209 -8.29 5.61 -6.69
C MET A 209 -8.32 4.18 -7.25
N THR A 210 -7.34 3.77 -8.04
CA THR A 210 -7.19 2.37 -8.49
C THR A 210 -6.69 1.47 -7.35
N MET A 211 -5.75 1.95 -6.54
CA MET A 211 -5.29 1.22 -5.35
C MET A 211 -6.41 1.05 -4.32
N LEU A 212 -7.24 2.07 -4.11
CA LEU A 212 -8.41 2.01 -3.22
C LEU A 212 -9.51 1.06 -3.73
N ARG A 213 -9.61 0.86 -5.05
CA ARG A 213 -10.59 -0.05 -5.64
C ARG A 213 -10.17 -1.52 -5.55
N GLY A 214 -8.96 -1.81 -5.07
CA GLY A 214 -8.49 -3.18 -4.88
C GLY A 214 -8.37 -3.96 -6.19
N GLU A 215 -8.25 -3.27 -7.33
CA GLU A 215 -7.91 -3.91 -8.61
C GLU A 215 -6.40 -4.09 -8.67
N SER A 216 -5.89 -4.99 -7.82
CA SER A 216 -4.67 -5.72 -8.17
C SER A 216 -5.00 -6.47 -9.45
N SER A 217 -4.46 -6.02 -10.58
CA SER A 217 -4.40 -6.79 -11.81
C SER A 217 -3.63 -8.08 -11.52
N SER A 218 -4.36 -9.12 -11.11
CA SER A 218 -3.98 -10.50 -11.27
C SER A 218 -4.00 -10.79 -12.77
N SER A 219 -2.92 -10.46 -13.46
CA SER A 219 -2.68 -10.93 -14.81
C SER A 219 -1.76 -12.15 -14.72
N ASP A 220 -2.41 -13.32 -14.77
CA ASP A 220 -1.81 -14.57 -15.19
C ASP A 220 -1.20 -14.40 -16.59
N ASP A 221 0.13 -14.44 -16.71
CA ASP A 221 0.81 -14.51 -18.00
C ASP A 221 1.29 -15.95 -18.27
N GLU A 222 0.49 -16.64 -19.08
CA GLU A 222 0.82 -17.91 -19.77
C GLU A 222 1.75 -17.60 -20.96
N PRO A 223 2.92 -18.24 -21.11
CA PRO A 223 3.85 -17.90 -22.17
C PRO A 223 3.48 -18.58 -23.50
N SER A 224 2.99 -17.76 -24.43
CA SER A 224 2.83 -18.08 -25.86
C SER A 224 4.18 -18.48 -26.50
N HIS A 225 4.26 -19.74 -26.94
CA HIS A 225 5.34 -20.26 -27.79
C HIS A 225 5.42 -19.50 -29.13
N LYS A 226 6.53 -18.78 -29.35
CA LYS A 226 6.97 -18.36 -30.69
C LYS A 226 7.94 -19.38 -31.27
N ALA A 227 7.60 -19.87 -32.46
CA ALA A 227 8.41 -20.74 -33.29
C ALA A 227 9.76 -20.06 -33.62
N HIS A 228 10.84 -20.79 -33.40
CA HIS A 228 12.19 -20.41 -33.80
C HIS A 228 12.53 -21.17 -35.08
N ASP A 229 12.68 -20.45 -36.19
CA ASP A 229 13.28 -20.99 -37.41
C ASP A 229 14.75 -21.36 -37.13
N ILE A 230 15.14 -22.56 -37.58
CA ILE A 230 16.51 -23.09 -37.55
C ILE A 230 17.04 -23.08 -39.00
N PRO A 231 18.18 -22.45 -39.31
CA PRO A 231 18.83 -22.68 -40.59
C PRO A 231 19.65 -23.97 -40.55
N HIS A 232 19.48 -24.77 -41.60
CA HIS A 232 20.17 -26.04 -41.85
C HIS A 232 21.70 -25.92 -41.85
N GLY A 233 22.31 -26.98 -41.32
CA GLY A 233 23.74 -27.12 -41.09
C GLY A 233 24.61 -27.21 -42.34
N GLN A 234 25.86 -26.77 -42.15
CA GLN A 234 26.98 -27.07 -43.01
C GLN A 234 27.49 -28.49 -42.76
N SER A 235 27.68 -29.21 -43.85
CA SER A 235 28.49 -30.43 -43.97
C SER A 235 29.95 -30.13 -43.67
N LEU A 236 30.64 -30.97 -42.89
CA LEU A 236 32.07 -31.31 -43.10
C LEU A 236 32.55 -32.44 -42.16
N HIS A 237 32.94 -33.55 -42.82
CA HIS A 237 33.80 -34.67 -42.42
C HIS A 237 33.33 -35.65 -41.32
#